data_AF-A0A3E1Q688-F1
#
_entry.id   AF-A0A3E1Q688-F1
#
_cell.length_a   1.000
_cell.length_b   1.000
_cell.length_c   1.000
_cell.angle_alpha   90.00
_cell.angle_beta   90.00
_cell.angle_gamma   90.00
#
_symmetry.space_group_name_H-M   'P 1'
#
loop_
_entity.id
_entity.type
_entity.pdbx_description
1 polymer ?
#
loop_
_entity_poly.entity_id
_entity_poly.type
_entity_poly.pdbx_seq_one_letter_code
_entity_poly.pdbx_strand_id
1 'polypeptide(L)'
;MKDTNQKYTNKQFLVKGLKRLAIALPLLVLTTYLFTFAFLNKETIPLYYLLPLAILGMAATIYLLFNGIKWMLKALFGENK
;
A
#
# COMPACT_ATOMS: atom_id res chain seq x y z
N MET A 1 24.42 16.64 7.07
CA MET A 1 22.97 16.53 6.87
C MET A 1 22.52 17.76 6.09
N LYS A 2 21.76 17.60 5.00
CA LYS A 2 21.30 18.74 4.20
C LYS A 2 20.11 19.34 4.94
N ASP A 3 20.23 20.57 5.44
CA ASP A 3 19.14 21.24 6.16
C ASP A 3 17.93 21.38 5.24
N THR A 4 16.93 20.50 5.43
CA THR A 4 15.64 20.68 4.80
C THR A 4 15.00 21.89 5.49
N ASN A 5 14.93 23.02 4.78
CA ASN A 5 14.41 24.30 5.28
C ASN A 5 12.86 24.24 5.44
N GLN A 6 12.33 23.13 5.94
CA GLN A 6 10.91 22.84 6.05
C GLN A 6 10.42 23.21 7.45
N LYS A 7 9.96 24.46 7.60
CA LYS A 7 9.39 24.97 8.85
C LYS A 7 8.01 24.38 9.18
N TYR A 8 7.27 23.89 8.19
CA TYR A 8 5.89 23.40 8.35
C TYR A 8 5.64 22.13 7.51
N THR A 9 4.73 21.28 7.96
CA THR A 9 4.31 20.07 7.25
C THR A 9 3.71 20.39 5.89
N ASN A 10 4.23 19.75 4.83
CA ASN A 10 3.66 19.86 3.49
C ASN A 10 2.34 19.07 3.40
N LYS A 11 1.21 19.76 3.57
CA LYS A 11 -0.13 19.15 3.57
C LYS A 11 -0.45 18.40 2.27
N GLN A 12 0.07 18.84 1.13
CA GLN A 12 -0.18 18.15 -0.15
C GLN A 12 0.42 16.75 -0.17
N PHE A 13 1.67 16.61 0.30
CA PHE A 13 2.31 15.30 0.41
C PHE A 13 1.69 14.44 1.50
N LEU A 14 1.28 15.06 2.62
CA LEU A 14 0.60 14.33 3.70
C LEU A 14 -0.71 13.71 3.21
N VAL A 15 -1.56 14.48 2.54
CA VAL A 15 -2.82 13.99 1.97
C VAL A 15 -2.58 12.93 0.90
N LYS A 16 -1.54 13.06 0.06
CA LYS A 16 -1.17 12.02 -0.91
C LYS A 16 -0.78 10.71 -0.22
N GLY A 17 -0.01 10.77 0.86
CA GLY A 17 0.34 9.59 1.66
C GLY A 17 -0.89 8.94 2.30
N LEU A 18 -1.73 9.73 2.96
CA LEU A 18 -2.97 9.27 3.58
C LEU A 18 -3.94 8.62 2.59
N LYS A 19 -4.13 9.20 1.39
CA LYS A 19 -4.98 8.60 0.35
C LYS A 19 -4.47 7.22 -0.10
N ARG A 20 -3.15 7.05 -0.24
CA ARG A 20 -2.55 5.76 -0.59
C ARG A 20 -2.78 4.72 0.50
N LEU A 21 -2.60 5.11 1.77
CA LEU A 21 -2.86 4.22 2.91
C LEU A 21 -4.35 3.87 3.03
N ALA A 22 -5.23 4.83 2.81
CA ALA A 22 -6.68 4.62 2.83
C ALA A 22 -7.15 3.64 1.74
N ILE A 23 -6.47 3.57 0.59
CA ILE A 23 -6.73 2.55 -0.45
C ILE A 23 -6.06 1.22 -0.09
N ALA A 24 -4.86 1.26 0.49
CA ALA A 24 -4.12 0.06 0.87
C ALA A 24 -4.84 -0.77 1.94
N LEU A 25 -5.55 -0.12 2.87
CA LEU A 25 -6.24 -0.81 3.97
C LEU A 25 -7.39 -1.74 3.50
N PRO A 26 -8.37 -1.30 2.70
CA PRO A 26 -9.37 -2.21 2.14
C PRO A 26 -8.76 -3.22 1.16
N LEU A 27 -7.72 -2.82 0.40
CA LEU A 27 -7.02 -3.77 -0.48
C LEU A 27 -6.33 -4.88 0.32
N LEU A 28 -5.77 -4.58 1.48
CA LEU A 28 -5.20 -5.58 2.40
C LEU A 28 -6.26 -6.60 2.80
N VAL A 29 -7.42 -6.16 3.29
CA VAL A 29 -8.52 -7.05 3.68
C VAL A 29 -9.03 -7.87 2.50
N LEU A 30 -9.19 -7.25 1.33
CA LEU A 30 -9.65 -7.94 0.13
C LEU A 30 -8.65 -9.03 -0.29
N THR A 31 -7.35 -8.70 -0.31
CA THR A 31 -6.30 -9.64 -0.76
C THR A 31 -6.12 -10.80 0.21
N THR A 32 -6.21 -10.59 1.53
CA THR A 32 -6.17 -11.68 2.51
C THR A 32 -7.39 -12.60 2.35
N TYR A 33 -8.58 -12.03 2.10
CA TYR A 33 -9.77 -12.82 1.80
C TYR A 33 -9.61 -13.65 0.52
N LEU A 34 -9.07 -13.07 -0.56
CA LEU A 34 -8.82 -13.79 -1.81
C LEU A 34 -7.83 -14.95 -1.60
N PHE A 35 -6.80 -14.78 -0.77
CA PHE A 35 -5.89 -15.88 -0.41
C PHE A 35 -6.62 -16.99 0.33
N THR A 36 -7.39 -16.66 1.38
CA THR A 36 -8.17 -17.65 2.13
C THR A 36 -9.13 -18.39 1.20
N PHE A 37 -9.84 -17.67 0.34
CA PHE A 37 -10.76 -18.28 -0.60
C PHE A 37 -10.05 -19.20 -1.60
N ALA A 38 -8.92 -18.78 -2.17
CA ALA A 38 -8.15 -19.63 -3.09
C ALA A 38 -7.64 -20.89 -2.38
N PHE A 39 -7.10 -20.77 -1.18
CA PHE A 39 -6.55 -21.91 -0.43
C PHE A 39 -7.61 -22.84 0.15
N LEU A 40 -8.85 -22.41 0.34
CA LEU A 40 -9.96 -23.30 0.71
C LEU A 40 -10.44 -24.14 -0.49
N ASN A 41 -10.32 -23.62 -1.70
CA ASN A 41 -10.88 -24.20 -2.92
C ASN A 41 -9.81 -24.90 -3.79
N LYS A 42 -8.93 -25.69 -3.16
CA LYS A 42 -7.66 -26.17 -3.75
C LYS A 42 -7.79 -26.98 -5.04
N GLU A 43 -8.90 -27.69 -5.21
CA GLU A 43 -9.12 -28.60 -6.34
C GLU A 43 -10.08 -28.03 -7.39
N THR A 44 -10.37 -26.74 -7.31
CA THR A 44 -11.34 -26.10 -8.19
C THR A 44 -10.65 -25.09 -9.10
N ILE A 45 -11.19 -24.96 -10.31
CA ILE A 45 -10.79 -23.98 -11.32
C ILE A 45 -10.59 -22.55 -10.73
N PRO A 46 -11.45 -22.05 -9.81
CA PRO A 46 -11.24 -20.79 -9.09
C PRO A 46 -9.83 -20.58 -8.54
N LEU A 47 -9.16 -21.58 -7.97
CA LEU A 47 -7.82 -21.41 -7.39
C LEU A 47 -6.82 -20.86 -8.41
N TYR A 48 -6.84 -21.38 -9.64
CA TYR A 48 -5.85 -21.04 -10.67
C TYR A 48 -5.95 -19.59 -11.14
N TYR A 49 -7.12 -18.97 -11.02
CA TYR A 49 -7.34 -17.56 -11.37
C TYR A 49 -7.21 -16.63 -10.16
N LEU A 50 -7.74 -17.04 -9.01
CA LEU A 50 -7.78 -16.20 -7.80
C LEU A 50 -6.43 -16.13 -7.10
N LEU A 51 -5.62 -17.19 -7.12
CA LEU A 51 -4.33 -17.20 -6.45
C LEU A 51 -3.33 -16.21 -7.07
N PRO A 52 -3.13 -16.17 -8.40
CA PRO A 52 -2.30 -15.12 -9.01
C PRO A 52 -2.84 -13.71 -8.75
N LEU A 53 -4.16 -13.52 -8.79
CA LEU A 53 -4.80 -12.24 -8.50
C LEU A 53 -4.54 -11.80 -7.05
N ALA A 54 -4.62 -12.72 -6.09
CA ALA A 54 -4.33 -12.45 -4.68
C ALA A 54 -2.86 -12.05 -4.48
N ILE A 55 -1.92 -12.73 -5.14
CA ILE A 55 -0.48 -12.40 -5.10
C ILE A 55 -0.22 -11.01 -5.66
N LEU A 56 -0.74 -10.71 -6.85
CA LEU A 56 -0.60 -9.38 -7.47
C LEU A 56 -1.23 -8.28 -6.60
N GLY A 57 -2.42 -8.54 -6.07
CA GLY A 57 -3.10 -7.63 -5.16
C GLY A 57 -2.28 -7.38 -3.89
N MET A 58 -1.71 -8.41 -3.29
CA MET A 58 -0.87 -8.25 -2.10
C MET A 58 0.43 -7.48 -2.39
N ALA A 59 1.07 -7.74 -3.54
CA ALA A 59 2.22 -6.95 -3.97
C ALA A 59 1.85 -5.46 -4.12
N ALA A 60 0.69 -5.16 -4.72
CA ALA A 60 0.16 -3.81 -4.81
C ALA A 60 -0.15 -3.19 -3.44
N THR A 61 -0.75 -3.94 -2.52
CA THR A 61 -1.00 -3.52 -1.13
C THR A 61 0.29 -3.11 -0.44
N ILE A 62 1.31 -3.98 -0.48
CA ILE A 62 2.62 -3.73 0.12
C ILE A 62 3.24 -2.46 -0.48
N TYR A 63 3.23 -2.34 -1.80
CA TYR A 63 3.72 -1.15 -2.48
C TYR A 63 3.00 0.12 -2.02
N LEU A 64 1.66 0.11 -1.93
CA LEU A 64 0.89 1.28 -1.50
C LEU A 64 1.16 1.64 -0.03
N LEU A 65 1.32 0.66 0.85
CA LEU A 65 1.66 0.89 2.26
C LEU A 65 3.01 1.61 2.39
N PHE A 66 4.07 1.04 1.81
CA PHE A 66 5.41 1.64 1.87
C PHE A 66 5.47 3.00 1.16
N ASN A 67 4.82 3.11 -0.01
CA ASN A 67 4.79 4.36 -0.75
C ASN A 67 3.99 5.45 0.00
N GLY A 68 2.87 5.08 0.60
CA GLY A 68 2.07 5.99 1.45
C GLY A 68 2.87 6.55 2.61
N ILE A 69 3.55 5.67 3.37
CA ILE A 69 4.44 6.08 4.46
C ILE A 69 5.58 6.97 3.94
N LYS A 70 6.21 6.63 2.81
CA LYS A 70 7.27 7.45 2.19
C LYS A 70 6.79 8.87 1.87
N TRP A 71 5.58 9.03 1.35
CA TRP A 71 4.99 10.37 1.13
C TRP A 71 4.72 11.11 2.42
N MET A 72 4.26 10.43 3.47
CA MET A 72 4.07 11.05 4.79
C MET A 72 5.41 11.51 5.40
N LEU A 73 6.45 10.69 5.33
CA LEU A 73 7.79 11.07 5.79
C LEU A 73 8.32 12.28 5.00
N LYS A 74 8.16 12.29 3.68
CA LYS A 74 8.50 13.44 2.83
C LYS A 74 7.68 14.69 3.19
N ALA A 75 6.42 14.52 3.59
CA ALA A 75 5.56 15.61 4.03
C ALA A 75 6.00 16.24 5.35
N LEU A 76 6.53 15.42 6.27
CA LEU A 76 6.95 15.85 7.61
C LEU A 76 8.38 16.40 7.58
N PHE A 77 9.31 15.66 6.99
CA PHE A 77 10.76 15.94 7.10
C PHE A 77 11.39 16.56 5.84
N GLY A 78 10.62 16.68 4.76
CA GLY A 78 11.14 17.13 3.47
C GLY A 78 11.81 16.01 2.68
N GLU A 79 12.37 16.35 1.52
CA GLU A 79 13.03 15.39 0.64
C GLU A 79 14.54 15.37 0.90
N ASN A 80 15.05 14.26 1.42
CA ASN A 80 16.48 14.00 1.40
C ASN A 80 16.83 13.49 -0.01
N LYS A 81 17.27 14.41 -0.88
CA LYS A 81 17.98 14.06 -2.11
C LYS A 81 19.37 13.51 -1.78
#